data_AF-A0A9D8KYB4-F1
#
_entry.id   AF-A0A9D8KYB4-F1
#
_cell.length_a   1.000
_cell.length_b   1.000
_cell.length_c   1.000
_cell.angle_alpha   90.00
_cell.angle_beta   90.00
_cell.angle_gamma   90.00
#
_symmetry.space_group_name_H-M   'P 1'
#
loop_
_entity.id
_entity.type
_entity.pdbx_description
1 polymer ?
#
loop_
_entity_poly.entity_id
_entity_poly.type
_entity_poly.pdbx_seq_one_letter_code
_entity_poly.pdbx_strand_id
1 'polypeptide(L)'
;MTKSLMFDEPRANEFTQGTVFSCSYAENYQNTSVFGLVITARCDAAQDKTQIYNYIPVVSLNDWVLADGANIAMDRIHADCLNTLKNLLKSESLSESLLHTKGVDEIYEAHFRHKENDGRSATRCQKMKSAMEAYKENKKHRASCDSIEARRDHLKANATKMESVVKELTDNRLAGFYLLQQMPTLSGASGNYVALLCEIHHIPTSLVREIVAGLSKDVWVSRNDKRMRCPRFYGDDDLAAPVAKLKSPWIEHLMQQFSMLFSRIGVTDNDFTSVKRSLSSIGLNEAATRRGRPPRPHELFCMTAPSR
;
A
#
# COMPACT_ATOMS: atom_id res chain seq x y z
N MET A 1 31.70 14.87 3.64
CA MET A 1 30.37 14.22 3.66
C MET A 1 29.41 15.10 2.90
N THR A 2 28.87 14.63 1.77
CA THR A 2 27.90 15.38 0.97
C THR A 2 26.58 15.45 1.74
N LYS A 3 26.10 16.66 2.05
CA LYS A 3 24.87 16.87 2.82
C LYS A 3 23.68 16.30 2.04
N SER A 4 22.91 15.39 2.64
CA SER A 4 21.74 14.79 1.99
C SER A 4 20.70 15.86 1.66
N LEU A 5 20.19 15.82 0.43
CA LEU A 5 19.20 16.79 -0.04
C LEU A 5 17.82 16.58 0.60
N MET A 6 17.51 15.36 1.06
CA MET A 6 16.22 15.00 1.67
C MET A 6 16.26 14.85 3.19
N PHE A 7 17.44 14.59 3.76
CA PHE A 7 17.57 14.22 5.16
C PHE A 7 18.45 15.19 5.95
N ASP A 8 18.07 15.41 7.19
CA ASP A 8 18.92 15.97 8.24
C ASP A 8 19.40 14.84 9.17
N GLU A 9 20.45 15.11 9.93
CA GLU A 9 20.89 14.21 10.99
C GLU A 9 19.80 14.04 12.06
N PRO A 10 19.70 12.85 12.68
CA PRO A 10 18.76 12.64 13.76
C PRO A 10 19.12 13.57 14.93
N ARG A 11 18.14 14.30 15.43
CA ARG A 11 18.33 15.17 16.59
C ARG A 11 18.34 14.32 17.85
N ALA A 12 19.28 14.62 18.75
CA ALA A 12 19.39 13.92 20.03
C ALA A 12 18.06 14.00 20.80
N ASN A 13 17.62 12.86 21.33
CA ASN A 13 16.38 12.71 22.10
C ASN A 13 15.08 13.09 21.36
N GLU A 14 15.10 13.21 20.02
CA GLU A 14 13.91 13.56 19.23
C GLU A 14 13.38 12.37 18.43
N PHE A 15 12.11 12.04 18.65
CA PHE A 15 11.37 11.04 17.86
C PHE A 15 10.01 11.62 17.45
N THR A 16 9.95 12.21 16.26
CA THR A 16 8.79 12.98 15.77
C THR A 16 8.51 12.66 14.30
N GLN A 17 7.46 13.24 13.71
CA GLN A 17 7.12 13.01 12.29
C GLN A 17 8.30 13.21 11.35
N GLY A 18 8.60 12.21 10.52
CA GLY A 18 9.74 12.19 9.61
C GLY A 18 11.01 11.57 10.19
N THR A 19 11.02 11.15 11.46
CA THR A 19 12.15 10.38 12.00
C THR A 19 12.20 9.02 11.31
N VAL A 20 13.37 8.67 10.78
CA VAL A 20 13.69 7.34 10.29
C VAL A 20 14.41 6.58 11.39
N PHE A 21 14.01 5.35 11.69
CA PHE A 21 14.68 4.47 12.64
C PHE A 21 14.98 3.09 12.02
N SER A 22 16.02 2.42 12.50
CA SER A 22 16.44 1.08 12.04
C SER A 22 15.66 -0.05 12.72
N CYS A 23 15.81 -1.27 12.19
CA CYS A 23 15.23 -2.50 12.74
C CYS A 23 13.70 -2.46 12.85
N SER A 24 13.02 -1.86 11.87
CA SER A 24 11.56 -1.89 11.80
C SER A 24 11.05 -3.21 11.19
N TYR A 25 9.74 -3.32 11.03
CA TYR A 25 9.08 -4.48 10.46
C TYR A 25 8.31 -4.10 9.18
N ALA A 26 8.39 -4.97 8.17
CA ALA A 26 7.51 -5.00 7.01
C ALA A 26 7.06 -6.44 6.69
N GLU A 27 5.79 -6.63 6.30
CA GLU A 27 5.17 -7.95 6.15
C GLU A 27 5.82 -8.81 5.06
N ASN A 28 6.12 -8.20 3.90
CA ASN A 28 6.66 -8.89 2.73
C ASN A 28 8.20 -8.89 2.67
N TYR A 29 8.87 -8.31 3.67
CA TYR A 29 10.33 -8.13 3.69
C TYR A 29 10.94 -8.78 4.93
N GLN A 30 10.76 -10.09 5.03
CA GLN A 30 11.06 -10.86 6.24
C GLN A 30 12.53 -11.22 6.43
N ASN A 31 13.35 -11.09 5.38
CA ASN A 31 14.75 -11.54 5.36
C ASN A 31 15.72 -10.38 5.06
N THR A 32 15.29 -9.14 5.25
CA THR A 32 16.04 -7.94 4.84
C THR A 32 15.89 -6.87 5.91
N SER A 33 16.93 -6.05 6.13
CA SER A 33 16.85 -4.92 7.05
C SER A 33 15.79 -3.91 6.58
N VAL A 34 14.92 -3.50 7.50
CA VAL A 34 13.82 -2.56 7.25
C VAL A 34 13.97 -1.38 8.18
N PHE A 35 13.76 -0.18 7.65
CA PHE A 35 13.68 1.06 8.41
C PHE A 35 12.22 1.44 8.64
N GLY A 36 11.93 2.25 9.64
CA GLY A 36 10.59 2.81 9.86
C GLY A 36 10.64 4.32 9.72
N LEU A 37 9.70 4.90 8.98
CA LEU A 37 9.50 6.34 8.90
C LEU A 37 8.27 6.74 9.70
N VAL A 38 8.47 7.51 10.76
CA VAL A 38 7.39 7.98 11.64
C VAL A 38 6.48 8.95 10.89
N ILE A 39 5.18 8.67 10.88
CA ILE A 39 4.16 9.51 10.23
C ILE A 39 3.19 10.18 11.21
N THR A 40 3.21 9.81 12.50
CA THR A 40 2.44 10.49 13.55
C THR A 40 2.69 12.00 13.51
N ALA A 41 1.62 12.78 13.53
CA ALA A 41 1.69 14.23 13.42
C ALA A 41 2.54 14.88 14.53
N ARG A 42 3.24 15.96 14.16
CA ARG A 42 4.12 16.70 15.09
C ARG A 42 3.38 17.27 16.29
N CYS A 43 2.11 17.67 16.10
CA CYS A 43 1.27 18.25 17.16
C CYS A 43 1.00 17.27 18.31
N ASP A 44 0.91 15.97 18.00
CA ASP A 44 0.69 14.92 19.01
C ASP A 44 2.00 14.55 19.70
N ALA A 45 3.09 14.39 18.93
CA ALA A 45 4.40 13.97 19.44
C ALA A 45 5.07 15.00 20.37
N ALA A 46 4.85 16.30 20.15
CA ALA A 46 5.51 17.37 20.92
C ALA A 46 4.94 17.60 22.33
N GLN A 47 3.79 17.00 22.67
CA GLN A 47 3.13 17.19 23.96
C GLN A 47 3.22 15.97 24.90
N ASP A 48 3.99 14.93 24.54
CA ASP A 48 4.06 13.64 25.25
C ASP A 48 2.65 13.01 25.48
N LYS A 49 1.68 13.40 24.64
CA LYS A 49 0.27 12.97 24.70
C LYS A 49 0.00 11.71 23.89
N THR A 50 0.90 11.33 23.00
CA THR A 50 0.72 10.16 22.15
C THR A 50 1.15 8.90 22.89
N GLN A 51 0.24 7.95 23.06
CA GLN A 51 0.55 6.64 23.61
C GLN A 51 1.21 5.71 22.57
N ILE A 52 1.05 6.04 21.28
CA ILE A 52 1.48 5.25 20.14
C ILE A 52 2.09 6.12 19.04
N TYR A 53 3.10 5.60 18.36
CA TYR A 53 3.70 6.21 17.18
C TYR A 53 3.41 5.34 15.97
N ASN A 54 2.75 5.91 14.96
CA ASN A 54 2.53 5.29 13.67
C ASN A 54 3.75 5.51 12.78
N TYR A 55 4.15 4.47 12.08
CA TYR A 55 5.22 4.51 11.11
C TYR A 55 4.84 3.71 9.86
N ILE A 56 5.47 4.05 8.74
CA ILE A 56 5.45 3.24 7.53
C ILE A 56 6.83 2.58 7.33
N PRO A 57 6.90 1.33 6.83
CA PRO A 57 8.17 0.71 6.54
C PRO A 57 8.91 1.37 5.39
N VAL A 58 10.22 1.27 5.42
CA VAL A 58 11.15 1.79 4.42
C VAL A 58 12.18 0.69 4.12
N VAL A 59 12.25 0.27 2.87
CA VAL A 59 13.09 -0.84 2.40
C VAL A 59 14.13 -0.36 1.41
N SER A 60 15.23 -1.08 1.23
CA SER A 60 16.23 -0.72 0.23
C SER A 60 15.61 -0.77 -1.18
N LEU A 61 16.05 0.12 -2.08
CA LEU A 61 15.57 0.10 -3.47
C LEU A 61 15.85 -1.25 -4.14
N ASN A 62 16.97 -1.90 -3.82
CA ASN A 62 17.34 -3.20 -4.37
C ASN A 62 16.35 -4.30 -3.96
N ASP A 63 16.01 -4.35 -2.67
CA ASP A 63 15.05 -5.33 -2.15
C ASP A 63 13.66 -5.05 -2.73
N TRP A 64 13.26 -3.78 -2.80
CA TRP A 64 11.99 -3.37 -3.40
C TRP A 64 11.88 -3.76 -4.88
N VAL A 65 12.93 -3.54 -5.67
CA VAL A 65 12.97 -3.92 -7.10
C VAL A 65 12.77 -5.43 -7.26
N LEU A 66 13.30 -6.25 -6.36
CA LEU A 66 13.20 -7.70 -6.42
C LEU A 66 11.90 -8.24 -5.81
N ALA A 67 11.21 -7.45 -4.99
CA ALA A 67 9.92 -7.77 -4.38
C ALA A 67 8.76 -7.08 -5.12
N ASP A 68 8.25 -5.97 -4.57
CA ASP A 68 7.06 -5.27 -5.09
C ASP A 68 7.27 -4.71 -6.50
N GLY A 69 8.43 -4.10 -6.79
CA GLY A 69 8.77 -3.60 -8.12
C GLY A 69 8.72 -4.70 -9.18
N ALA A 70 9.27 -5.88 -8.85
CA ALA A 70 9.21 -7.07 -9.69
C ALA A 70 7.78 -7.57 -9.89
N ASN A 71 6.93 -7.56 -8.87
CA ASN A 71 5.52 -7.92 -9.02
C ASN A 71 4.82 -6.98 -10.01
N ILE A 72 5.03 -5.67 -9.89
CA ILE A 72 4.42 -4.69 -10.80
C ILE A 72 4.91 -4.90 -12.23
N ALA A 73 6.21 -5.14 -12.44
CA ALA A 73 6.75 -5.42 -13.76
C ALA A 73 6.20 -6.73 -14.35
N MET A 74 6.12 -7.80 -13.54
CA MET A 74 5.55 -9.08 -13.95
C MET A 74 4.07 -9.00 -14.32
N ASP A 75 3.29 -8.13 -13.68
CA ASP A 75 1.89 -7.86 -14.08
C ASP A 75 1.83 -7.25 -15.47
N ARG A 76 2.74 -6.33 -15.78
CA ARG A 76 2.83 -5.71 -17.12
C ARG A 76 3.28 -6.72 -18.17
N ILE A 77 4.29 -7.54 -17.86
CA ILE A 77 4.73 -8.63 -18.72
C ILE A 77 3.57 -9.61 -18.97
N HIS A 78 2.82 -9.95 -17.92
CA HIS A 78 1.67 -10.83 -18.02
C HIS A 78 0.58 -10.25 -18.95
N ALA A 79 0.26 -8.96 -18.79
CA ALA A 79 -0.70 -8.26 -19.63
C ALA A 79 -0.26 -8.25 -21.11
N ASP A 80 1.01 -7.99 -21.39
CA ASP A 80 1.56 -8.02 -22.75
C ASP A 80 1.50 -9.42 -23.38
N CYS A 81 1.84 -10.46 -22.59
CA CYS A 81 1.73 -11.85 -23.04
C CYS A 81 0.28 -12.20 -23.38
N LEU A 82 -0.67 -11.85 -22.49
CA LEU A 82 -2.09 -12.07 -22.73
C LEU A 82 -2.60 -11.32 -23.95
N ASN A 83 -2.22 -10.06 -24.13
CA ASN A 83 -2.59 -9.28 -25.30
C ASN A 83 -2.02 -9.88 -26.59
N THR A 84 -0.79 -10.37 -26.56
CA THR A 84 -0.18 -11.09 -27.68
C THR A 84 -0.95 -12.36 -28.03
N LEU A 85 -1.27 -13.19 -27.03
CA LEU A 85 -2.06 -14.41 -27.22
C LEU A 85 -3.46 -14.10 -27.77
N LYS A 86 -4.15 -13.09 -27.23
CA LYS A 86 -5.46 -12.63 -27.71
C LYS A 86 -5.42 -12.21 -29.19
N ASN A 87 -4.41 -11.44 -29.58
CA ASN A 87 -4.23 -11.01 -30.96
C ASN A 87 -3.96 -12.19 -31.90
N LEU A 88 -3.19 -13.19 -31.46
CA LEU A 88 -2.96 -14.41 -32.23
C LEU A 88 -4.25 -15.24 -32.40
N LEU A 89 -5.07 -15.38 -31.35
CA LEU A 89 -6.37 -16.04 -31.45
C LEU A 89 -7.29 -15.33 -32.43
N LYS A 90 -7.40 -14.01 -32.33
CA LYS A 90 -8.17 -13.18 -33.27
C LYS A 90 -7.73 -13.39 -34.72
N SER A 91 -6.42 -13.47 -34.97
CA SER A 91 -5.89 -13.70 -36.31
C SER A 91 -6.27 -15.06 -36.92
N GLU A 92 -6.62 -16.03 -36.06
CA GLU A 92 -7.15 -17.34 -36.44
C GLU A 92 -8.68 -17.41 -36.36
N SER A 93 -9.36 -16.27 -36.21
CA SER A 93 -10.82 -16.18 -36.00
C SER A 93 -11.31 -16.97 -34.78
N LEU A 94 -10.46 -17.11 -33.76
CA LEU A 94 -10.80 -17.75 -32.49
C LEU A 94 -11.20 -16.70 -31.45
N SER A 95 -12.10 -17.09 -30.55
CA SER A 95 -12.52 -16.22 -29.44
C SER A 95 -11.41 -16.04 -28.41
N GLU A 96 -11.17 -14.80 -27.97
CA GLU A 96 -10.27 -14.50 -26.85
C GLU A 96 -10.70 -15.17 -25.54
N SER A 97 -12.00 -15.46 -25.40
CA SER A 97 -12.56 -16.10 -24.21
C SER A 97 -11.99 -17.51 -23.95
N LEU A 98 -11.34 -18.12 -24.95
CA LEU A 98 -10.63 -19.40 -24.79
C LEU A 98 -9.54 -19.32 -23.71
N LEU A 99 -8.85 -18.17 -23.58
CA LEU A 99 -7.81 -17.97 -22.57
C LEU A 99 -8.36 -17.94 -21.14
N HIS A 100 -9.67 -17.77 -20.97
CA HIS A 100 -10.33 -17.81 -19.66
C HIS A 100 -10.85 -19.21 -19.30
N THR A 101 -11.07 -20.08 -20.29
CA THR A 101 -11.70 -21.39 -20.11
C THR A 101 -10.73 -22.56 -20.28
N LYS A 102 -9.60 -22.37 -20.97
CA LYS A 102 -8.63 -23.41 -21.29
C LYS A 102 -7.20 -22.99 -20.99
N GLY A 103 -6.36 -23.99 -20.74
CA GLY A 103 -4.92 -23.79 -20.64
C GLY A 103 -4.32 -23.39 -22.00
N VAL A 104 -3.25 -22.60 -21.98
CA VAL A 104 -2.56 -22.16 -23.21
C VAL A 104 -2.07 -23.35 -24.05
N ASP A 105 -1.67 -24.45 -23.41
CA ASP A 105 -1.28 -25.70 -24.06
C ASP A 105 -2.45 -26.39 -24.76
N GLU A 106 -3.60 -26.49 -24.11
CA GLU A 106 -4.80 -27.10 -24.68
C GLU A 106 -5.29 -26.34 -25.92
N ILE A 107 -5.21 -25.01 -25.88
CA ILE A 107 -5.54 -24.14 -27.01
C ILE A 107 -4.59 -24.42 -28.18
N TYR A 108 -3.29 -24.56 -27.90
CA TYR A 108 -2.30 -24.83 -28.92
C TYR A 108 -2.52 -26.18 -29.60
N GLU A 109 -2.69 -27.23 -28.79
CA GLU A 109 -2.94 -28.59 -29.26
C GLU A 109 -4.20 -28.66 -30.13
N ALA A 110 -5.29 -28.01 -29.70
CA ALA A 110 -6.56 -28.05 -30.43
C ALA A 110 -6.55 -27.25 -31.74
N HIS A 111 -5.86 -26.10 -31.79
CA HIS A 111 -6.08 -25.12 -32.87
C HIS A 111 -4.85 -24.79 -33.71
N PHE A 112 -3.63 -25.07 -33.21
CA PHE A 112 -2.38 -24.66 -33.86
C PHE A 112 -1.49 -25.83 -34.26
N ARG A 113 -1.43 -26.92 -33.47
CA ARG A 113 -0.49 -28.03 -33.71
C ARG A 113 -0.57 -28.64 -35.10
N HIS A 114 -1.78 -28.85 -35.62
CA HIS A 114 -1.98 -29.43 -36.96
C HIS A 114 -1.53 -28.49 -38.10
N LYS A 115 -1.29 -27.20 -37.82
CA LYS A 115 -0.85 -26.18 -38.77
C LYS A 115 0.66 -25.96 -38.77
N GLU A 116 1.42 -26.66 -37.93
CA GLU A 116 2.88 -26.48 -37.84
C GLU A 116 3.61 -26.81 -39.15
N ASN A 117 3.12 -27.83 -39.85
CA ASN A 117 3.71 -28.30 -41.12
C ASN A 117 3.17 -27.56 -42.35
N ASP A 118 2.23 -26.62 -42.17
CA ASP A 118 1.76 -25.75 -43.24
C ASP A 118 2.72 -24.55 -43.36
N GLY A 119 3.42 -24.44 -44.50
CA GLY A 119 4.42 -23.40 -44.75
C GLY A 119 3.90 -21.97 -44.59
N ARG A 120 2.59 -21.71 -44.76
CA ARG A 120 1.99 -20.38 -44.52
C ARG A 120 1.68 -20.12 -43.04
N SER A 121 1.56 -21.17 -42.22
CA SER A 121 1.08 -21.10 -40.85
C SER A 121 2.17 -21.43 -39.81
N ALA A 122 3.30 -22.00 -40.24
CA ALA A 122 4.45 -22.32 -39.41
C ALA A 122 4.96 -21.12 -38.59
N THR A 123 5.12 -19.95 -39.22
CA THR A 123 5.56 -18.71 -38.55
C THR A 123 4.59 -18.27 -37.45
N ARG A 124 3.28 -18.45 -37.65
CA ARG A 124 2.25 -18.12 -36.64
C ARG A 124 2.28 -19.12 -35.49
N CYS A 125 2.41 -20.41 -35.79
CA CYS A 125 2.57 -21.46 -34.78
C CYS A 125 3.81 -21.21 -33.91
N GLN A 126 4.91 -20.76 -34.52
CA GLN A 126 6.11 -20.39 -33.79
C GLN A 126 5.90 -19.16 -32.88
N LYS A 127 5.25 -18.11 -33.39
CA LYS A 127 4.88 -16.93 -32.57
C LYS A 127 3.99 -17.31 -31.38
N MET A 128 3.03 -18.20 -31.59
CA MET A 128 2.15 -18.71 -30.54
C MET A 128 2.96 -19.48 -29.49
N LYS A 129 3.83 -20.41 -29.89
CA LYS A 129 4.75 -21.12 -28.98
C LYS A 129 5.58 -20.15 -28.15
N SER A 130 6.24 -19.17 -28.78
CA SER A 130 7.05 -18.18 -28.07
C SER A 130 6.23 -17.36 -27.07
N ALA A 131 5.01 -16.93 -27.43
CA ALA A 131 4.13 -16.20 -26.52
C ALA A 131 3.64 -17.06 -25.34
N MET A 132 3.37 -18.34 -25.58
CA MET A 132 2.97 -19.30 -24.54
C MET A 132 4.11 -19.56 -23.54
N GLU A 133 5.33 -19.76 -24.04
CA GLU A 133 6.49 -19.98 -23.17
C GLU A 133 6.78 -18.75 -22.32
N ALA A 134 6.78 -17.55 -22.90
CA ALA A 134 6.92 -16.29 -22.14
C ALA A 134 5.82 -16.13 -21.07
N TYR A 135 4.56 -16.48 -21.41
CA TYR A 135 3.44 -16.45 -20.48
C TYR A 135 3.65 -17.41 -19.30
N LYS A 136 4.05 -18.65 -19.57
CA LYS A 136 4.29 -19.68 -18.55
C LYS A 136 5.47 -19.34 -17.65
N GLU A 137 6.57 -18.89 -18.25
CA GLU A 137 7.79 -18.49 -17.54
C GLU A 137 7.50 -17.33 -16.59
N ASN A 138 6.81 -16.29 -17.07
CA ASN A 138 6.41 -15.18 -16.21
C ASN A 138 5.48 -15.62 -15.06
N LYS A 139 4.51 -16.52 -15.34
CA LYS A 139 3.62 -17.07 -14.31
C LYS A 139 4.40 -17.89 -13.26
N LYS A 140 5.39 -18.67 -13.68
CA LYS A 140 6.28 -19.44 -12.80
C LYS A 140 7.06 -18.52 -11.86
N HIS A 141 7.74 -17.51 -12.39
CA HIS A 141 8.52 -16.56 -11.58
C HIS A 141 7.67 -15.67 -10.67
N ARG A 142 6.39 -15.51 -10.98
CA ARG A 142 5.44 -14.80 -10.11
C ARG A 142 4.93 -15.67 -8.97
N ALA A 143 4.67 -16.95 -9.21
CA ALA A 143 4.12 -17.87 -8.21
C ALA A 143 5.18 -18.45 -7.26
N SER A 144 6.40 -18.63 -7.76
CA SER A 144 7.50 -19.24 -7.02
C SER A 144 8.60 -18.19 -6.78
N CYS A 145 8.97 -18.02 -5.50
CA CYS A 145 10.14 -17.25 -5.07
C CYS A 145 11.40 -18.14 -4.96
N ASP A 146 11.42 -19.33 -5.57
CA ASP A 146 12.40 -20.38 -5.25
C ASP A 146 13.85 -20.01 -5.61
N SER A 147 14.09 -18.93 -6.36
CA SER A 147 15.39 -18.28 -6.47
C SER A 147 15.27 -16.80 -6.83
N ILE A 148 15.87 -15.94 -6.01
CA ILE A 148 16.00 -14.49 -6.25
C ILE A 148 16.79 -14.25 -7.55
N GLU A 149 17.76 -15.10 -7.85
CA GLU A 149 18.61 -15.03 -9.06
C GLU A 149 17.77 -15.27 -10.31
N ALA A 150 16.96 -16.33 -10.33
CA ALA A 150 16.10 -16.64 -11.47
C ALA A 150 15.10 -15.51 -11.74
N ARG A 151 14.53 -14.93 -10.67
CA ARG A 151 13.66 -13.75 -10.76
C ARG A 151 14.41 -12.54 -11.32
N ARG A 152 15.62 -12.29 -10.84
CA ARG A 152 16.48 -11.19 -11.33
C ARG A 152 16.78 -11.36 -12.82
N ASP A 153 17.12 -12.56 -13.27
CA ASP A 153 17.46 -12.81 -14.67
C ASP A 153 16.24 -12.68 -15.59
N HIS A 154 15.06 -13.13 -15.16
CA HIS A 154 13.80 -12.88 -15.87
C HIS A 154 13.49 -11.37 -16.02
N LEU A 155 13.74 -10.59 -14.97
CA LEU A 155 13.55 -9.13 -15.01
C LEU A 155 14.58 -8.45 -15.92
N LYS A 156 15.84 -8.93 -15.96
CA LYS A 156 16.85 -8.43 -16.91
C LYS A 156 16.43 -8.71 -18.36
N ALA A 157 15.91 -9.89 -18.65
CA ALA A 157 15.38 -10.21 -19.98
C ALA A 157 14.19 -9.30 -20.38
N ASN A 158 13.52 -8.69 -19.40
CA ASN A 158 12.40 -7.77 -19.56
C ASN A 158 12.71 -6.35 -19.02
N ALA A 159 13.97 -5.90 -19.14
CA ALA A 159 14.47 -4.70 -18.47
C ALA A 159 13.64 -3.43 -18.75
N THR A 160 13.11 -3.28 -19.97
CA THR A 160 12.27 -2.12 -20.35
C THR A 160 11.02 -1.98 -19.47
N LYS A 161 10.44 -3.08 -19.00
CA LYS A 161 9.30 -3.06 -18.07
C LYS A 161 9.73 -2.60 -16.68
N MET A 162 10.89 -3.04 -16.22
CA MET A 162 11.44 -2.60 -14.94
C MET A 162 11.85 -1.13 -14.97
N GLU A 163 12.47 -0.66 -16.06
CA GLU A 163 12.81 0.74 -16.27
C GLU A 163 11.58 1.65 -16.20
N SER A 164 10.46 1.24 -16.82
CA SER A 164 9.19 1.96 -16.71
C SER A 164 8.69 2.05 -15.26
N VAL A 165 8.79 0.96 -14.50
CA VAL A 165 8.39 0.92 -13.08
C VAL A 165 9.27 1.86 -12.24
N VAL A 166 10.59 1.80 -12.41
CA VAL A 166 11.54 2.66 -11.70
C VAL A 166 11.34 4.14 -12.07
N LYS A 167 11.06 4.42 -13.34
CA LYS A 167 10.74 5.78 -13.81
C LYS A 167 9.48 6.32 -13.14
N GLU A 168 8.41 5.53 -13.08
CA GLU A 168 7.17 5.94 -12.40
C GLU A 168 7.35 6.12 -10.89
N LEU A 169 8.17 5.28 -10.24
CA LEU A 169 8.55 5.46 -8.85
C LEU A 169 9.29 6.79 -8.64
N THR A 170 10.26 7.10 -9.50
CA THR A 170 11.05 8.35 -9.45
C THR A 170 10.18 9.58 -9.71
N ASP A 171 9.21 9.46 -10.61
CA ASP A 171 8.27 10.52 -10.95
C ASP A 171 7.12 10.67 -9.92
N ASN A 172 7.12 9.89 -8.84
CA ASN A 172 6.03 9.81 -7.83
C ASN A 172 4.65 9.48 -8.45
N ARG A 173 4.61 8.67 -9.51
CA ARG A 173 3.36 8.21 -10.16
C ARG A 173 2.93 6.82 -9.73
N LEU A 174 3.81 6.10 -9.04
CA LEU A 174 3.53 4.76 -8.57
C LEU A 174 2.82 4.81 -7.21
N ALA A 175 1.50 4.64 -7.22
CA ALA A 175 0.68 4.65 -6.02
C ALA A 175 1.16 3.60 -4.99
N GLY A 176 1.16 3.99 -3.71
CA GLY A 176 1.55 3.10 -2.61
C GLY A 176 3.05 3.12 -2.29
N PHE A 177 3.87 3.83 -3.06
CA PHE A 177 5.32 3.86 -2.88
C PHE A 177 5.86 5.29 -2.96
N TYR A 178 6.96 5.54 -2.25
CA TYR A 178 7.64 6.83 -2.27
C TYR A 178 9.15 6.66 -2.24
N LEU A 179 9.86 7.25 -3.21
CA LEU A 179 11.31 7.15 -3.31
C LEU A 179 11.99 8.10 -2.31
N LEU A 180 12.89 7.54 -1.51
CA LEU A 180 13.75 8.26 -0.58
C LEU A 180 15.20 8.16 -1.07
N GLN A 181 15.75 9.27 -1.56
CA GLN A 181 17.10 9.30 -2.13
C GLN A 181 18.14 9.67 -1.10
N GLN A 182 19.32 9.03 -1.19
CA GLN A 182 20.48 9.33 -0.34
C GLN A 182 20.14 9.35 1.16
N MET A 183 19.33 8.39 1.60
CA MET A 183 19.03 8.21 3.02
C MET A 183 20.27 7.66 3.70
N PRO A 184 20.76 8.29 4.78
CA PRO A 184 21.90 7.78 5.52
C PRO A 184 21.52 6.54 6.34
N THR A 185 22.52 5.74 6.69
CA THR A 185 22.41 4.58 7.59
C THR A 185 23.30 4.77 8.82
N LEU A 186 23.11 3.94 9.85
CA LEU A 186 23.96 3.95 11.05
C LEU A 186 25.43 3.62 10.73
N SER A 187 25.69 2.89 9.64
CA SER A 187 27.05 2.61 9.16
C SER A 187 27.72 3.79 8.45
N GLY A 188 27.04 4.93 8.30
CA GLY A 188 27.53 6.10 7.58
C GLY A 188 27.45 5.98 6.05
N ALA A 189 26.95 4.85 5.53
CA ALA A 189 26.60 4.72 4.12
C ALA A 189 25.33 5.52 3.81
N SER A 190 25.12 5.86 2.54
CA SER A 190 23.84 6.40 2.07
C SER A 190 23.35 5.63 0.86
N GLY A 191 22.04 5.50 0.74
CA GLY A 191 21.42 4.70 -0.31
C GLY A 191 20.05 5.21 -0.73
N ASN A 192 19.48 4.56 -1.74
CA ASN A 192 18.11 4.82 -2.17
C ASN A 192 17.18 3.78 -1.56
N TYR A 193 16.04 4.26 -1.05
CA TYR A 193 15.07 3.48 -0.32
C TYR A 193 13.66 3.78 -0.80
N VAL A 194 12.72 2.90 -0.49
CA VAL A 194 11.31 3.05 -0.85
C VAL A 194 10.46 2.94 0.41
N ALA A 195 9.66 3.96 0.68
CA ALA A 195 8.65 3.92 1.73
C ALA A 195 7.39 3.21 1.21
N LEU A 196 6.87 2.26 2.00
CA LEU A 196 5.68 1.47 1.69
C LEU A 196 4.43 2.16 2.25
N LEU A 197 3.79 3.01 1.47
CA LEU A 197 2.71 3.90 1.93
C LEU A 197 1.40 3.16 2.28
N CYS A 198 1.20 1.97 1.72
CA CYS A 198 0.01 1.14 1.99
C CYS A 198 0.14 0.31 3.28
N GLU A 199 1.31 0.30 3.91
CA GLU A 199 1.59 -0.48 5.10
C GLU A 199 1.85 0.46 6.28
N ILE A 200 1.00 0.37 7.31
CA ILE A 200 1.07 1.23 8.49
C ILE A 200 1.16 0.35 9.72
N HIS A 201 2.19 0.60 10.53
CA HIS A 201 2.41 -0.05 11.82
C HIS A 201 2.43 0.97 12.92
N HIS A 202 2.42 0.49 14.17
CA HIS A 202 2.57 1.33 15.34
C HIS A 202 3.52 0.72 16.36
N ILE A 203 4.15 1.59 17.16
CA ILE A 203 4.95 1.22 18.33
C ILE A 203 4.53 2.06 19.55
N PRO A 204 4.57 1.50 20.76
CA PRO A 204 4.25 2.25 21.98
C PRO A 204 5.37 3.24 22.33
N THR A 205 5.02 4.31 23.03
CA THR A 205 5.96 5.36 23.45
C THR A 205 7.09 4.83 24.35
N SER A 206 6.85 3.78 25.15
CA SER A 206 7.89 3.11 25.93
C SER A 206 9.01 2.57 25.03
N LEU A 207 8.65 1.86 23.96
CA LEU A 207 9.63 1.32 23.00
C LEU A 207 10.36 2.44 22.25
N VAL A 208 9.66 3.54 21.93
CA VAL A 208 10.30 4.70 21.29
C VAL A 208 11.44 5.26 22.15
N ARG A 209 11.24 5.40 23.46
CA ARG A 209 12.28 5.90 24.37
C ARG A 209 13.53 5.02 24.36
N GLU A 210 13.36 3.72 24.21
CA GLU A 210 14.46 2.77 24.13
C GLU A 210 15.17 2.82 22.78
N ILE A 211 14.41 2.92 21.68
CA ILE A 211 14.99 3.11 20.34
C ILE A 211 15.83 4.39 20.34
N VAL A 212 15.32 5.49 20.89
CA VAL A 212 16.06 6.76 21.01
C VAL A 212 17.35 6.59 21.83
N ALA A 213 17.35 5.73 22.85
CA ALA A 213 18.53 5.41 23.65
C ALA A 213 19.51 4.44 22.96
N GLY A 214 19.14 3.84 21.82
CA GLY A 214 19.89 2.80 21.14
C GLY A 214 19.61 1.42 21.72
N LEU A 215 18.55 0.78 21.25
CA LEU A 215 18.14 -0.55 21.70
C LEU A 215 18.90 -1.65 20.96
N SER A 216 19.70 -2.44 21.68
CA SER A 216 20.44 -3.58 21.12
C SER A 216 19.60 -4.85 21.05
N LYS A 217 20.04 -5.77 20.19
CA LYS A 217 19.41 -7.09 20.00
C LYS A 217 19.34 -7.89 21.30
N ASP A 218 20.43 -7.95 22.08
CA ASP A 218 20.49 -8.75 23.31
C ASP A 218 19.47 -8.29 24.36
N VAL A 219 19.33 -6.96 24.52
CA VAL A 219 18.35 -6.36 25.43
C VAL A 219 16.93 -6.69 24.97
N TRP A 220 16.67 -6.63 23.66
CA TRP A 220 15.37 -6.95 23.09
C TRP A 220 15.00 -8.44 23.25
N VAL A 221 15.91 -9.35 22.88
CA VAL A 221 15.69 -10.80 22.96
C VAL A 221 15.46 -11.25 24.40
N SER A 222 16.19 -10.68 25.36
CA SER A 222 16.05 -10.99 26.79
C SER A 222 14.65 -10.72 27.36
N ARG A 223 13.85 -9.86 26.71
CA ARG A 223 12.47 -9.57 27.12
C ARG A 223 11.50 -10.70 26.79
N ASN A 224 11.83 -11.53 25.80
CA ASN A 224 10.99 -12.64 25.33
C ASN A 224 9.53 -12.20 25.01
N ASP A 225 9.33 -10.96 24.55
CA ASP A 225 8.01 -10.46 24.16
C ASP A 225 7.67 -10.90 22.73
N LYS A 226 6.99 -12.04 22.61
CA LYS A 226 6.57 -12.60 21.33
C LYS A 226 5.40 -11.85 20.67
N ARG A 227 4.79 -10.87 21.33
CA ARG A 227 3.62 -10.16 20.79
C ARG A 227 4.01 -8.97 19.90
N MET A 228 5.21 -8.41 20.12
CA MET A 228 5.69 -7.27 19.34
C MET A 228 6.43 -7.73 18.08
N ARG A 229 6.03 -7.18 16.92
CA ARG A 229 6.69 -7.45 15.62
C ARG A 229 7.88 -6.52 15.34
N CYS A 230 8.00 -5.43 16.09
CA CYS A 230 9.03 -4.40 15.95
C CYS A 230 9.63 -4.11 17.34
N PRO A 231 10.97 -3.93 17.45
CA PRO A 231 11.97 -4.04 16.38
C PRO A 231 12.25 -5.46 15.90
N ARG A 232 12.80 -5.58 14.70
CA ARG A 232 13.26 -6.82 14.06
C ARG A 232 14.74 -6.69 13.69
N PHE A 233 15.58 -7.44 14.39
CA PHE A 233 17.04 -7.48 14.20
C PHE A 233 17.43 -8.62 13.26
N TYR A 234 18.39 -8.37 12.37
CA TYR A 234 18.90 -9.34 11.40
C TYR A 234 20.37 -9.69 11.70
N GLY A 235 21.23 -8.69 11.81
CA GLY A 235 22.60 -8.84 12.29
C GLY A 235 22.65 -9.04 13.80
N ASP A 236 23.76 -9.58 14.30
CA ASP A 236 24.02 -9.63 15.75
C ASP A 236 24.41 -8.25 16.28
N ASP A 237 25.10 -7.45 15.46
CA ASP A 237 25.52 -6.08 15.78
C ASP A 237 24.45 -5.02 15.41
N ASP A 238 23.23 -5.45 15.04
CA ASP A 238 22.16 -4.51 14.71
C ASP A 238 21.74 -3.70 15.93
N LEU A 239 21.57 -2.40 15.71
CA LEU A 239 21.09 -1.45 16.71
C LEU A 239 19.80 -0.80 16.21
N ALA A 240 18.74 -0.83 17.03
CA ALA A 240 17.51 -0.09 16.77
C ALA A 240 17.68 1.34 17.31
N ALA A 241 17.83 2.30 16.40
CA ALA A 241 18.09 3.70 16.73
C ALA A 241 17.55 4.66 15.65
N PRO A 242 17.31 5.95 15.98
CA PRO A 242 17.09 6.99 14.99
C PRO A 242 18.30 7.10 14.05
N VAL A 243 18.03 7.14 12.76
CA VAL A 243 19.05 7.14 11.69
C VAL A 243 19.09 8.46 10.96
N ALA A 244 17.92 9.05 10.72
CA ALA A 244 17.80 10.26 9.92
C ALA A 244 16.51 11.00 10.23
N LYS A 245 16.41 12.24 9.73
CA LYS A 245 15.17 13.02 9.74
C LYS A 245 14.80 13.44 8.32
N LEU A 246 13.67 12.96 7.80
CA LEU A 246 13.11 13.46 6.54
C LEU A 246 12.65 14.91 6.75
N LYS A 247 13.29 15.83 6.03
CA LYS A 247 13.06 17.27 6.21
C LYS A 247 12.00 17.82 5.26
N SER A 248 11.56 19.05 5.53
CA SER A 248 10.65 19.78 4.65
C SER A 248 11.35 20.20 3.34
N PRO A 249 10.69 20.17 2.16
CA PRO A 249 9.26 19.89 1.92
C PRO A 249 8.93 18.40 1.73
N TRP A 250 9.91 17.51 1.88
CA TRP A 250 9.76 16.10 1.48
C TRP A 250 8.81 15.31 2.37
N ILE A 251 8.79 15.59 3.67
CA ILE A 251 7.82 14.96 4.58
C ILE A 251 6.40 15.42 4.28
N GLU A 252 6.18 16.70 3.94
CA GLU A 252 4.86 17.19 3.55
C GLU A 252 4.39 16.57 2.23
N HIS A 253 5.27 16.46 1.24
CA HIS A 253 4.97 15.79 -0.03
C HIS A 253 4.67 14.29 0.17
N LEU A 254 5.44 13.59 1.00
CA LEU A 254 5.15 12.20 1.36
C LEU A 254 3.79 12.06 2.04
N MET A 255 3.46 12.93 2.99
CA MET A 255 2.16 12.91 3.68
C MET A 255 1.00 13.24 2.72
N GLN A 256 1.22 14.10 1.73
CA GLN A 256 0.25 14.35 0.67
C GLN A 256 0.01 13.11 -0.18
N GLN A 257 1.07 12.44 -0.66
CA GLN A 257 0.97 11.18 -1.41
C GLN A 257 0.27 10.09 -0.60
N PHE A 258 0.63 9.97 0.68
CA PHE A 258 -0.01 9.05 1.62
C PHE A 258 -1.51 9.34 1.76
N SER A 259 -1.90 10.60 1.99
CA SER A 259 -3.31 11.00 2.14
C SER A 259 -4.13 10.68 0.89
N MET A 260 -3.57 10.92 -0.31
CA MET A 260 -4.23 10.65 -1.59
C MET A 260 -4.58 9.16 -1.82
N LEU A 261 -3.91 8.24 -1.13
CA LEU A 261 -4.23 6.80 -1.20
C LEU A 261 -5.56 6.48 -0.51
N PHE A 262 -5.91 7.23 0.54
CA PHE A 262 -7.09 6.97 1.37
C PHE A 262 -8.22 7.99 1.16
N SER A 263 -7.95 9.11 0.50
CA SER A 263 -8.90 10.21 0.33
C SER A 263 -9.88 10.05 -0.85
N ARG A 264 -10.03 8.85 -1.43
CA ARG A 264 -11.03 8.59 -2.48
C ARG A 264 -12.42 8.50 -1.87
N ILE A 265 -12.96 9.64 -1.48
CA ILE A 265 -14.28 9.77 -0.87
C ILE A 265 -15.26 10.26 -1.93
N GLY A 266 -16.04 9.35 -2.50
CA GLY A 266 -17.28 9.66 -3.19
C GLY A 266 -18.44 9.24 -2.30
N VAL A 267 -18.85 10.11 -1.39
CA VAL A 267 -19.96 9.83 -0.45
C VAL A 267 -20.97 10.96 -0.60
N THR A 268 -22.22 10.60 -0.88
CA THR A 268 -23.35 11.53 -0.77
C THR A 268 -23.59 11.83 0.70
N ASP A 269 -23.89 13.09 1.02
CA ASP A 269 -24.19 13.51 2.39
C ASP A 269 -25.23 12.60 3.05
N ASN A 270 -25.06 12.35 4.35
CA ASN A 270 -26.05 11.62 5.12
C ASN A 270 -27.36 12.41 5.13
N ASP A 271 -28.48 11.75 4.77
CA ASP A 271 -29.80 12.35 4.91
C ASP A 271 -30.13 12.53 6.40
N PHE A 272 -30.04 13.77 6.86
CA PHE A 272 -30.38 14.19 8.21
C PHE A 272 -31.77 13.69 8.64
N THR A 273 -32.73 13.63 7.71
CA THR A 273 -34.10 13.20 8.00
C THR A 273 -34.17 11.72 8.34
N SER A 274 -33.44 10.89 7.60
CA SER A 274 -33.31 9.45 7.86
C SER A 274 -32.63 9.17 9.20
N VAL A 275 -31.54 9.88 9.51
CA VAL A 275 -30.83 9.75 10.80
C VAL A 275 -31.72 10.22 11.95
N LYS A 276 -32.44 11.34 11.81
CA LYS A 276 -33.38 11.81 12.83
C LYS A 276 -34.53 10.81 13.06
N ARG A 277 -34.97 10.12 12.00
CA ARG A 277 -35.99 9.07 12.11
C ARG A 277 -35.46 7.85 12.84
N SER A 278 -34.21 7.42 12.63
CA SER A 278 -33.65 6.27 13.35
C SER A 278 -33.52 6.54 14.85
N LEU A 279 -33.27 7.80 15.26
CA LEU A 279 -33.25 8.23 16.67
C LEU A 279 -34.61 8.16 17.37
N SER A 280 -35.72 8.01 16.64
CA SER A 280 -37.04 7.79 17.26
C SER A 280 -37.15 6.45 17.98
N SER A 281 -36.39 5.44 17.54
CA SER A 281 -36.36 4.10 18.17
C SER A 281 -35.81 4.10 19.59
N ILE A 282 -35.05 5.14 19.97
CA ILE A 282 -34.48 5.34 21.31
C ILE A 282 -35.13 6.52 22.05
N GLY A 283 -36.32 6.96 21.61
CA GLY A 283 -37.13 7.96 22.31
C GLY A 283 -36.67 9.42 22.15
N LEU A 284 -35.65 9.68 21.32
CA LEU A 284 -35.05 11.03 21.18
C LEU A 284 -35.80 11.95 20.19
N ASN A 285 -36.99 11.56 19.72
CA ASN A 285 -37.76 12.34 18.73
C ASN A 285 -39.20 12.68 19.15
N GLU A 286 -39.52 12.62 20.45
CA GLU A 286 -40.88 12.90 20.96
C GLU A 286 -41.20 14.40 21.19
N ALA A 287 -40.40 15.34 20.67
CA ALA A 287 -40.57 16.76 20.97
C ALA A 287 -41.38 17.58 19.93
N ALA A 288 -42.17 16.95 19.04
CA ALA A 288 -42.94 17.69 18.02
C ALA A 288 -44.46 17.43 17.98
N THR A 289 -45.02 16.54 18.80
CA THR A 289 -46.46 16.18 18.70
C THR A 289 -47.30 16.45 19.95
N ARG A 290 -46.84 17.32 20.86
CA ARG A 290 -47.66 17.85 21.96
C ARG A 290 -47.66 19.38 22.01
N ARG A 291 -48.29 20.00 21.01
CA ARG A 291 -49.02 21.27 21.24
C ARG A 291 -50.49 21.01 20.94
N GLY A 292 -51.18 20.53 21.97
CA GLY A 292 -52.63 20.54 22.01
C GLY A 292 -53.15 21.96 21.84
N ARG A 293 -54.18 22.08 21.00
CA ARG A 293 -55.13 23.20 21.00
C ARG A 293 -55.57 23.49 22.45
N PRO A 294 -55.63 24.74 22.91
CA PRO A 294 -56.24 25.05 24.19
C PRO A 294 -57.78 24.90 24.10
N PRO A 295 -58.47 24.50 25.18
CA PRO A 295 -59.92 24.55 25.24
C PRO A 295 -60.39 26.00 25.42
N ARG A 296 -61.52 26.36 24.82
CA ARG A 296 -62.18 27.66 25.05
C ARG A 296 -62.97 27.61 26.36
N PRO A 297 -62.94 28.67 27.19
CA PRO A 297 -63.77 28.76 28.38
C PRO A 297 -65.12 29.44 28.05
N HIS A 298 -66.16 28.99 28.77
CA HIS A 298 -67.51 29.56 28.93
C HIS A 298 -68.59 29.16 27.91
N GLU A 299 -69.29 28.07 28.23
CA GLU A 299 -70.74 28.17 28.44
C GLU A 299 -70.98 28.82 29.82
N LEU A 300 -71.74 29.92 29.87
CA LEU A 300 -72.95 29.99 30.70
C LEU A 300 -73.69 31.32 30.43
N PHE A 301 -74.99 31.16 30.12
CA PHE A 301 -76.15 32.07 30.20
C PHE A 301 -76.89 32.17 28.85
N CYS A 302 -77.81 31.25 28.60
CA CYS A 302 -79.23 31.23 29.00
C CYS A 302 -80.17 32.05 28.09
N MET A 303 -81.03 31.26 27.43
CA MET A 303 -82.46 31.47 27.22
C MET A 303 -82.97 32.26 26.00
N THR A 304 -83.80 31.50 25.28
CA THR A 304 -85.05 31.84 24.58
C THR A 304 -84.97 32.47 23.19
N ALA A 305 -85.34 31.62 22.21
CA ALA A 305 -85.88 31.93 20.88
C ALA A 305 -87.25 32.68 20.98
N PRO A 306 -87.98 33.06 19.90
CA PRO A 306 -87.79 32.72 18.48
C PRO A 306 -88.15 33.81 17.42
N SER A 307 -87.80 33.50 16.16
CA SER A 307 -88.52 33.80 14.89
C SER A 307 -89.05 35.22 14.59
N ARG A 308 -88.44 35.92 13.64
CA ARG A 308 -88.81 36.04 12.21
C ARG A 308 -87.82 36.96 11.51
#